data_AF-A0A7W0L729-F1
#
_entry.id   AF-A0A7W0L729-F1
#
_cell.length_a   1.000
_cell.length_b   1.000
_cell.length_c   1.000
_cell.angle_alpha   90.00
_cell.angle_beta   90.00
_cell.angle_gamma   90.00
#
_symmetry.space_group_name_H-M   'P 1'
#
loop_
_entity.id
_entity.type
_entity.pdbx_description
1 polymer ?
#
loop_
_entity_poly.entity_id
_entity_poly.type
_entity_poly.pdbx_seq_one_letter_code
_entity_poly.pdbx_strand_id
1 'polypeptide(L)'
;MPGDFDMAMFTLGPAGALRHRRAFTEATVGQITRIHRILGDQAVFQLEVPAELVLLTKLPAAVHPPLARMFGKWLAGVAAASPEGARFGIHLCLGDMNHRAFGRMKDVGPLVSLTQAIVAAWPAGRALEFVH
;
A
#
# COMPACT_ATOMS: atom_id res chain seq x y z
N MET A 1 4.47 8.43 0.35
CA MET A 1 5.20 7.69 1.40
C MET A 1 5.19 6.23 0.97
N PRO A 2 6.32 5.52 0.99
CA PRO A 2 6.35 4.10 0.63
C PRO A 2 5.47 3.26 1.57
N GLY A 3 4.84 2.21 1.03
CA GLY A 3 4.10 1.23 1.82
C GLY A 3 5.00 0.47 2.78
N ASP A 4 4.41 -0.09 3.84
CA ASP A 4 5.16 -0.85 4.84
C ASP A 4 5.75 -2.14 4.25
N PHE A 5 5.02 -2.80 3.35
CA PHE A 5 5.51 -3.96 2.62
C PHE A 5 6.61 -3.59 1.62
N ASP A 6 6.49 -2.48 0.88
CA ASP A 6 7.57 -1.97 0.01
C ASP A 6 8.86 -1.78 0.77
N MET A 7 8.80 -1.01 1.86
CA MET A 7 9.98 -0.72 2.66
C MET A 7 10.63 -1.99 3.17
N ALA A 8 9.83 -2.94 3.64
CA ALA A 8 10.33 -4.22 4.13
C ALA A 8 10.93 -5.08 3.01
N MET A 9 10.32 -5.08 1.81
CA MET A 9 10.78 -5.82 0.63
C MET A 9 12.08 -5.27 0.08
N PHE A 10 12.18 -3.96 -0.10
CA PHE A 10 13.38 -3.32 -0.65
C PHE A 10 14.53 -3.27 0.36
N THR A 11 14.25 -3.25 1.66
CA THR A 11 15.31 -3.21 2.70
C THR A 11 15.80 -4.60 3.08
N LEU A 12 14.91 -5.59 3.21
CA LEU A 12 15.21 -6.89 3.81
C LEU A 12 14.98 -8.08 2.86
N GLY A 13 14.56 -7.82 1.62
CA GLY A 13 14.17 -8.84 0.66
C GLY A 13 12.84 -9.53 1.00
N PRO A 14 12.36 -10.48 0.16
CA PRO A 14 11.03 -11.06 0.28
C PRO A 14 10.77 -11.79 1.62
N ALA A 15 11.72 -12.60 2.08
CA ALA A 15 11.60 -13.33 3.34
C ALA A 15 11.60 -12.37 4.54
N GLY A 16 12.45 -11.33 4.49
CA GLY A 16 12.49 -10.29 5.50
C GLY A 16 11.21 -9.47 5.53
N ALA A 17 10.62 -9.18 4.38
CA ALA A 17 9.35 -8.44 4.27
C ALA A 17 8.24 -9.12 5.05
N LEU A 18 8.04 -10.42 4.85
CA LEU A 18 7.00 -11.18 5.55
C LEU A 18 7.22 -11.22 7.06
N ARG A 19 8.48 -11.34 7.51
CA ARG A 19 8.81 -11.48 8.93
C ARG A 19 8.82 -10.15 9.68
N HIS A 20 9.17 -9.05 9.02
CA HIS A 20 9.49 -7.78 9.67
C HIS A 20 8.63 -6.59 9.22
N ARG A 21 7.61 -6.79 8.35
CA ARG A 21 6.69 -5.73 7.90
C ARG A 21 6.16 -4.86 9.04
N ARG A 22 5.82 -5.47 10.18
CA ARG A 22 5.27 -4.77 11.35
C ARG A 22 6.13 -3.60 11.83
N ALA A 23 7.45 -3.72 11.80
CA ALA A 23 8.35 -2.64 12.21
C ALA A 23 8.20 -1.41 11.28
N PHE A 24 8.04 -1.65 9.98
CA PHE A 24 7.78 -0.60 9.00
C PHE A 24 6.36 -0.02 9.12
N THR A 25 5.37 -0.85 9.46
CA THR A 25 4.02 -0.38 9.80
C THR A 25 4.08 0.61 10.97
N GLU A 26 4.73 0.24 12.07
CA GLU A 26 4.85 1.06 13.28
C GLU A 26 5.60 2.36 13.00
N ALA A 27 6.69 2.31 12.24
CA ALA A 27 7.45 3.50 11.84
C ALA A 27 6.60 4.46 10.99
N THR A 28 5.86 3.92 10.01
CA THR A 28 5.00 4.69 9.09
C THR A 28 3.86 5.35 9.84
N VAL A 29 3.14 4.58 10.68
CA VAL A 29 2.06 5.09 11.54
C VAL A 29 2.57 6.16 12.50
N GLY A 30 3.76 5.96 13.07
CA GLY A 30 4.41 6.97 13.91
C GLY A 30 4.70 8.28 13.17
N GLN A 31 5.13 8.23 11.91
CA GLN A 31 5.31 9.42 11.07
C GLN A 31 3.98 10.12 10.77
N ILE A 32 2.97 9.36 10.31
CA ILE A 32 1.62 9.88 10.05
C ILE A 32 1.07 10.58 11.30
N THR A 33 1.20 9.95 12.46
CA THR A 33 0.71 10.49 13.73
C THR A 33 1.38 11.81 14.09
N ARG A 34 2.69 11.93 13.90
CA ARG A 34 3.42 13.19 14.16
C ARG A 34 2.99 14.30 13.21
N ILE A 35 2.83 14.00 11.92
CA ILE A 35 2.38 14.97 10.92
C ILE A 35 0.94 15.40 11.19
N HIS A 36 0.04 14.45 11.46
CA HIS A 36 -1.36 14.71 11.76
C HIS A 36 -1.55 15.55 13.03
N ARG A 37 -0.68 15.40 14.04
CA ARG A 37 -0.71 16.28 15.22
C ARG A 37 -0.45 17.76 14.89
N ILE A 38 0.31 18.03 13.84
CA ILE A 38 0.68 19.39 13.42
C ILE A 38 -0.34 19.95 12.42
N LEU A 39 -0.77 19.13 11.46
CA LEU A 39 -1.59 19.57 10.32
C LEU A 39 -3.06 19.17 10.40
N GLY A 40 -3.43 18.28 11.32
CA GLY A 40 -4.78 17.72 11.41
C GLY A 40 -5.23 17.08 10.09
N ASP A 41 -6.40 17.50 9.62
CA ASP A 41 -7.07 17.07 8.39
C ASP A 41 -6.62 17.82 7.12
N GLN A 42 -5.67 18.75 7.25
CA GLN A 42 -5.12 19.51 6.12
C GLN A 42 -4.12 18.69 5.27
N ALA A 43 -3.69 17.53 5.77
CA ALA A 43 -2.78 16.64 5.06
C ALA A 43 -3.51 15.40 4.51
N VAL A 44 -3.17 15.03 3.27
CA VAL A 44 -3.54 13.73 2.68
C VAL A 44 -2.28 12.89 2.54
N PHE A 45 -2.27 11.71 3.18
CA PHE A 45 -1.15 10.80 3.17
C PHE A 45 -1.25 9.84 1.98
N GLN A 46 -0.38 10.00 0.99
CA GLN A 46 -0.28 9.06 -0.12
C GLN A 46 0.61 7.87 0.27
N LEU A 47 0.06 6.65 0.25
CA LEU A 47 0.83 5.40 0.35
C LEU A 47 1.12 4.87 -1.06
N GLU A 48 2.38 4.65 -1.37
CA GLU A 48 2.84 4.05 -2.63
C GLU A 48 2.98 2.55 -2.44
N VAL A 49 2.57 1.74 -3.42
CA VAL A 49 2.57 0.26 -3.31
C VAL A 49 3.13 -0.48 -4.55
N PRO A 50 4.32 -0.11 -5.08
CA PRO A 50 4.93 -0.80 -6.22
C PRO A 50 5.12 -2.30 -6.04
N ALA A 51 5.57 -2.79 -4.89
CA ALA A 51 5.88 -4.20 -4.69
C ALA A 51 4.63 -5.08 -4.85
N GLU A 52 3.52 -4.66 -4.25
CA GLU A 52 2.24 -5.35 -4.30
C GLU A 52 1.71 -5.44 -5.74
N LEU A 53 1.69 -4.32 -6.46
CA LEU A 53 1.18 -4.30 -7.83
C LEU A 53 2.09 -5.10 -8.76
N VAL A 54 3.41 -4.92 -8.68
CA VAL A 54 4.38 -5.67 -9.49
C VAL A 54 4.26 -7.17 -9.24
N LEU A 55 4.06 -7.59 -7.98
CA LEU A 55 3.88 -9.01 -7.67
C LEU A 55 2.62 -9.57 -8.36
N LEU A 56 1.51 -8.84 -8.33
CA LEU A 56 0.30 -9.23 -9.06
C LEU A 56 0.55 -9.33 -10.57
N THR A 57 1.33 -8.41 -11.16
CA THR A 57 1.64 -8.47 -12.61
C THR A 57 2.45 -9.71 -13.02
N LYS A 58 3.23 -10.27 -12.08
CA LYS A 58 4.12 -11.41 -12.35
C LYS A 58 3.44 -12.76 -12.13
N LEU A 59 2.29 -12.79 -11.48
CA LEU A 59 1.60 -14.01 -11.09
C LEU A 59 0.39 -14.32 -11.99
N PRO A 60 -0.02 -15.59 -12.11
CA PRO A 60 -1.20 -15.97 -12.87
C PRO A 60 -2.49 -15.28 -12.37
N ALA A 61 -3.40 -14.92 -13.28
CA ALA A 61 -4.66 -14.23 -12.94
C ALA A 61 -5.48 -14.96 -11.86
N ALA A 62 -5.43 -16.30 -11.84
CA ALA A 62 -6.15 -17.11 -10.86
C ALA A 62 -5.74 -16.82 -9.40
N VAL A 63 -4.51 -16.34 -9.14
CA VAL A 63 -4.06 -16.01 -7.78
C VAL A 63 -4.24 -14.54 -7.41
N HIS A 64 -4.68 -13.68 -8.34
CA HIS A 64 -4.86 -12.25 -8.07
C HIS A 64 -5.87 -11.99 -6.96
N PRO A 65 -7.09 -12.59 -6.94
CA PRO A 65 -8.08 -12.26 -5.92
C PRO A 65 -7.64 -12.52 -4.47
N PRO A 66 -7.11 -13.70 -4.09
CA PRO A 66 -6.69 -13.93 -2.70
C PRO A 66 -5.48 -13.06 -2.31
N LEU A 67 -4.54 -12.85 -3.22
CA LEU A 67 -3.35 -12.04 -2.96
C LEU A 67 -3.70 -10.55 -2.82
N ALA A 68 -4.53 -10.02 -3.71
CA ALA A 68 -5.04 -8.65 -3.64
C ALA A 68 -5.79 -8.41 -2.33
N ARG A 69 -6.64 -9.36 -1.87
CA ARG A 69 -7.32 -9.26 -0.57
C ARG A 69 -6.35 -9.19 0.60
N MET A 70 -5.25 -9.95 0.56
CA MET A 70 -4.23 -9.90 1.60
C MET A 70 -3.55 -8.52 1.62
N PHE A 71 -3.14 -8.00 0.47
CA PHE A 71 -2.53 -6.68 0.36
C PHE A 71 -3.49 -5.55 0.76
N GLY A 72 -4.75 -5.59 0.31
CA GLY A 72 -5.78 -4.65 0.73
C GLY A 72 -5.93 -4.58 2.24
N LYS A 73 -5.93 -5.74 2.92
CA LYS A 73 -5.96 -5.80 4.40
C LYS A 73 -4.72 -5.21 5.06
N TRP A 74 -3.52 -5.43 4.49
CA TRP A 74 -2.29 -4.88 5.05
C TRP A 74 -2.28 -3.35 4.96
N LEU A 75 -2.64 -2.80 3.80
CA LEU A 75 -2.72 -1.36 3.57
C LEU A 75 -3.82 -0.71 4.42
N ALA A 76 -5.00 -1.31 4.47
CA ALA A 76 -6.07 -0.89 5.36
C ALA A 76 -5.64 -0.92 6.84
N GLY A 77 -4.77 -1.86 7.22
CA GLY A 77 -4.18 -1.93 8.56
C GLY A 77 -3.33 -0.72 8.93
N VAL A 78 -2.59 -0.15 7.97
CA VAL A 78 -1.83 1.11 8.19
C VAL A 78 -2.80 2.26 8.44
N ALA A 79 -3.84 2.40 7.63
CA ALA A 79 -4.87 3.43 7.82
C ALA A 79 -5.62 3.26 9.15
N ALA A 80 -5.96 2.02 9.52
CA ALA A 80 -6.68 1.71 10.75
C ALA A 80 -5.85 2.04 12.00
N ALA A 81 -4.53 1.81 11.95
CA ALA A 81 -3.61 2.14 13.02
C ALA A 81 -3.24 3.64 13.09
N SER A 82 -3.56 4.41 12.05
CA SER A 82 -3.31 5.86 12.00
C SER A 82 -4.39 6.63 12.77
N PRO A 83 -4.19 7.92 13.12
CA PRO A 83 -5.18 8.73 13.83
C PRO A 83 -6.54 8.79 13.13
N GLU A 84 -7.61 9.00 13.91
CA GLU A 84 -8.95 9.19 13.38
C GLU A 84 -9.05 10.53 12.65
N GLY A 85 -9.82 10.56 11.56
CA GLY A 85 -9.89 11.72 10.66
C GLY A 85 -8.69 11.86 9.72
N ALA A 86 -7.66 11.00 9.82
CA ALA A 86 -6.58 10.98 8.85
C ALA A 86 -7.11 10.63 7.44
N ARG A 87 -6.58 11.32 6.43
CA ARG A 87 -7.00 11.23 5.03
C ARG A 87 -5.89 10.59 4.20
N PHE A 88 -6.26 9.71 3.29
CA PHE A 88 -5.31 8.89 2.56
C PHE A 88 -5.57 8.88 1.06
N GLY A 89 -4.49 8.73 0.30
CA GLY A 89 -4.54 8.28 -1.07
C GLY A 89 -3.67 7.03 -1.25
N ILE A 90 -4.01 6.16 -2.20
CA ILE A 90 -3.15 5.05 -2.59
C ILE A 90 -2.63 5.29 -4.00
N HIS A 91 -1.31 5.18 -4.16
CA HIS A 91 -0.66 5.24 -5.46
C HIS A 91 -0.23 3.84 -5.93
N LEU A 92 -0.82 3.40 -7.03
CA LEU A 92 -0.60 2.12 -7.69
C LEU A 92 0.41 2.32 -8.83
N CYS A 93 1.70 2.07 -8.57
CA CYS A 93 2.72 2.16 -9.59
C CYS A 93 3.39 0.81 -9.86
N LEU A 94 4.08 0.70 -11.00
CA LEU A 94 4.95 -0.45 -11.30
C LEU A 94 6.40 -0.19 -10.86
N GLY A 95 6.62 0.91 -10.13
CA GLY A 95 7.92 1.50 -9.82
C GLY A 95 8.73 1.85 -11.06
N ASP A 96 9.87 2.50 -10.84
CA ASP A 96 10.92 2.70 -11.83
C ASP A 96 12.27 2.59 -11.13
N MET A 97 13.18 1.81 -11.68
CA MET A 97 14.57 1.79 -11.24
C MET A 97 15.47 1.84 -12.46
N ASN A 98 16.28 2.90 -12.54
CA ASN A 98 17.16 3.18 -13.68
C ASN A 98 16.40 3.29 -15.01
N HIS A 99 15.25 3.99 -15.03
CA HIS A 99 14.41 4.19 -16.22
C HIS A 99 13.78 2.91 -16.78
N ARG A 100 13.58 1.92 -15.91
CA ARG A 100 12.91 0.66 -16.24
C ARG A 100 11.87 0.33 -15.17
N ALA A 101 10.63 0.13 -15.60
CA ALA A 101 9.57 -0.38 -14.75
C ALA A 101 9.89 -1.80 -14.26
N PHE A 102 9.57 -2.10 -12.99
CA PHE A 102 9.81 -3.42 -12.40
C PHE A 102 8.86 -4.51 -12.89
N GLY A 103 7.77 -4.11 -13.54
CA GLY A 103 6.76 -4.98 -14.12
C GLY A 103 6.15 -4.37 -15.38
N ARG A 104 5.45 -5.22 -16.14
CA ARG A 104 4.57 -4.79 -17.24
C ARG A 104 3.22 -5.45 -17.03
N MET A 105 2.16 -4.70 -17.23
CA MET A 105 0.79 -5.20 -17.20
C MET A 105 0.37 -5.57 -18.63
N LYS A 106 -0.10 -6.82 -18.82
CA LYS A 106 -0.71 -7.24 -20.10
C LYS A 106 -2.12 -6.70 -20.25
N ASP A 107 -2.80 -6.52 -19.13
CA ASP A 107 -4.14 -5.97 -18.99
C ASP A 107 -4.26 -5.27 -17.62
N VAL A 108 -5.38 -4.59 -17.38
CA VAL A 108 -5.63 -3.84 -16.14
C VAL A 108 -6.10 -4.72 -14.96
N GLY A 109 -6.18 -6.04 -15.12
CA GLY A 109 -6.69 -6.98 -14.12
C GLY A 109 -5.97 -6.91 -12.76
N PRO A 110 -4.62 -6.88 -12.70
CA PRO A 110 -3.88 -6.70 -11.45
C PRO A 110 -4.28 -5.42 -10.71
N LEU A 111 -4.37 -4.30 -11.44
CA LEU A 111 -4.72 -2.99 -10.91
C LEU A 111 -6.15 -3.00 -10.34
N VAL A 112 -7.11 -3.44 -11.15
CA VAL A 112 -8.53 -3.53 -10.75
C VAL A 112 -8.73 -4.45 -9.55
N SER A 113 -8.00 -5.58 -9.49
CA SER A 113 -8.09 -6.52 -8.36
C SER A 113 -7.58 -5.89 -7.07
N LEU A 114 -6.45 -5.19 -7.12
CA LEU A 114 -5.86 -4.53 -5.95
C LEU A 114 -6.71 -3.35 -5.48
N THR A 115 -7.17 -2.50 -6.40
CA THR A 115 -8.08 -1.38 -6.08
C THR A 115 -9.33 -1.86 -5.37
N GLN A 116 -10.02 -2.88 -5.91
CA GLN A 116 -11.23 -3.41 -5.28
C GLN A 116 -10.96 -3.98 -3.89
N ALA A 117 -9.85 -4.69 -3.72
CA ALA A 117 -9.47 -5.24 -2.42
C ALA A 117 -9.15 -4.17 -1.38
N ILE A 118 -8.51 -3.07 -1.78
CA ILE A 118 -8.21 -1.92 -0.92
C ILE A 118 -9.51 -1.24 -0.49
N VAL A 119 -10.37 -0.88 -1.45
CA VAL A 119 -11.64 -0.20 -1.15
C VAL A 119 -12.51 -1.06 -0.24
N ALA A 120 -12.61 -2.36 -0.49
CA ALA A 120 -13.40 -3.28 0.32
C ALA A 120 -12.88 -3.46 1.75
N ALA A 121 -11.57 -3.30 1.97
CA ALA A 121 -10.94 -3.46 3.29
C ALA A 121 -10.82 -2.15 4.07
N TRP A 122 -11.09 -0.99 3.44
CA TRP A 122 -10.76 0.31 3.99
C TRP A 122 -11.50 0.58 5.31
N PRO A 123 -10.80 1.02 6.38
CA PRO A 123 -11.41 1.18 7.69
C PRO A 123 -12.31 2.42 7.76
N ALA A 124 -13.33 2.37 8.62
CA ALA A 124 -14.12 3.53 8.97
C ALA A 124 -13.27 4.59 9.73
N GLY A 125 -13.71 5.85 9.66
CA GLY A 125 -13.07 6.96 10.37
C GLY A 125 -11.73 7.44 9.77
N ARG A 126 -11.30 6.88 8.63
CA ARG A 126 -10.18 7.40 7.82
C ARG A 126 -10.61 7.48 6.37
N ALA A 127 -10.52 8.67 5.77
CA ALA A 127 -10.98 8.88 4.40
C ALA A 127 -10.00 8.26 3.40
N LEU A 128 -10.52 7.52 2.42
CA LEU A 128 -9.80 7.17 1.20
C LEU A 128 -10.21 8.16 0.11
N GLU A 129 -9.39 9.18 -0.11
CA GLU A 129 -9.66 10.29 -1.02
C GLU A 129 -9.51 9.86 -2.48
N PHE A 130 -8.52 9.01 -2.76
CA PHE A 130 -8.23 8.53 -4.12
C PHE A 130 -7.43 7.23 -4.13
N VAL A 131 -7.55 6.50 -5.24
CA VAL A 131 -6.66 5.42 -5.64
C VAL A 131 -6.27 5.69 -7.10
N HIS A 132 -4.98 5.81 -7.40
CA HIS A 132 -4.49 6.15 -8.75
C HIS A 132 -3.22 5.42 -9.14
#